data_AF-A0A4Q1SPD5-F1
#
_entry.id   AF-A0A4Q1SPD5-F1
#
_cell.length_a   1.000
_cell.length_b   1.000
_cell.length_c   1.000
_cell.angle_alpha   90.00
_cell.angle_beta   90.00
_cell.angle_gamma   90.00
#
_symmetry.space_group_name_H-M   'P 1'
#
loop_
_entity.id
_entity.type
_entity.pdbx_description
1 polymer ?
#
loop_
_entity_poly.entity_id
_entity_poly.type
_entity_poly.pdbx_seq_one_letter_code
_entity_poly.pdbx_strand_id
1 'polypeptide(L)'
;MEIPVEPWNYDDFEKVILKGNRELNIGFSDNIVEKIKGISFGNIGIVQELCKETCYAAGIEIKQDEYKEINQDEFLKLAVELKASQCPLR
;
A
#
# COMPACT_ATOMS: atom_id res chain seq x y z
N MET A 1 26.26 9.00 -12.55
CA MET A 1 26.63 7.89 -11.64
C MET A 1 25.33 7.43 -11.01
N GLU A 2 24.83 6.26 -11.38
CA GLU A 2 23.69 5.66 -10.69
C GLU A 2 24.21 4.96 -9.44
N ILE A 3 23.67 5.32 -8.28
CA ILE A 3 23.98 4.64 -7.03
C ILE A 3 23.07 3.41 -7.00
N PRO A 4 23.60 2.18 -6.95
CA PRO A 4 22.77 0.99 -6.86
C PRO A 4 21.96 1.04 -5.56
N VAL A 5 20.65 0.96 -5.68
CA VAL A 5 19.74 0.82 -4.55
C VAL A 5 19.66 -0.66 -4.25
N GLU A 6 19.90 -1.06 -3.00
CA GLU A 6 19.71 -2.47 -2.62
C GLU A 6 18.26 -2.90 -2.89
N PRO A 7 18.06 -4.15 -3.35
CA PRO A 7 16.72 -4.66 -3.62
C PRO A 7 15.91 -4.68 -2.32
N TRP A 8 14.72 -4.10 -2.37
CA TRP A 8 13.79 -4.11 -1.24
C TRP A 8 13.30 -5.55 -1.00
N ASN A 9 13.37 -6.00 0.24
CA ASN A 9 12.81 -7.28 0.65
C ASN A 9 11.42 -7.11 1.29
N TYR A 10 10.79 -8.24 1.61
CA TYR A 10 9.47 -8.28 2.23
C TYR A 10 9.41 -7.60 3.61
N ASP A 11 10.49 -7.67 4.39
CA ASP A 11 10.56 -7.03 5.71
C ASP A 11 10.60 -5.50 5.57
N ASP A 12 11.27 -5.00 4.53
CA ASP A 12 11.30 -3.56 4.25
C ASP A 12 9.93 -3.03 3.82
N PHE A 13 9.14 -3.84 3.09
CA PHE A 13 7.75 -3.49 2.77
C PHE A 13 6.91 -3.35 4.04
N GLU A 14 7.08 -4.27 4.98
CA GLU A 14 6.35 -4.23 6.24
C GLU A 14 6.72 -2.99 7.07
N LYS A 15 8.00 -2.63 7.14
CA LYS A 15 8.44 -1.40 7.82
C LYS A 15 7.80 -0.16 7.21
N VAL A 16 7.69 -0.10 5.88
CA VAL A 16 7.07 1.04 5.18
C VAL A 16 5.56 1.11 5.46
N ILE A 17 4.87 -0.03 5.37
CA ILE A 17 3.44 -0.12 5.68
C ILE A 17 3.18 0.30 7.14
N LEU A 18 3.94 -0.25 8.09
CA LEU A 18 3.82 0.07 9.51
C LEU A 18 4.10 1.54 9.82
N LYS A 19 5.05 2.16 9.10
CA LYS A 19 5.30 3.60 9.23
C LYS A 19 4.05 4.39 8.81
N GLY A 20 3.49 4.11 7.63
CA GLY A 20 2.27 4.77 7.16
C GLY A 20 1.08 4.59 8.11
N ASN A 21 0.88 3.37 8.60
CA ASN A 21 -0.14 3.03 9.59
C ASN A 21 -0.06 3.92 10.84
N ARG A 22 1.15 4.10 11.40
CA ARG A 22 1.36 4.96 12.57
C ARG A 22 1.10 6.44 12.28
N GLU A 23 1.54 6.93 11.12
CA GLU A 23 1.34 8.34 10.76
C GLU A 23 -0.14 8.67 10.58
N LEU A 24 -0.93 7.74 10.02
CA LEU A 24 -2.35 7.92 9.75
C LEU A 24 -3.27 7.44 10.89
N ASN A 25 -2.73 6.81 11.94
CA ASN A 25 -3.50 6.16 13.00
C ASN A 25 -4.48 5.09 12.47
N ILE A 26 -3.97 4.22 11.59
CA ILE A 26 -4.75 3.14 10.98
C ILE A 26 -3.99 1.81 11.05
N GLY A 27 -4.65 0.73 10.64
CA GLY A 27 -4.00 -0.54 10.31
C GLY A 27 -4.58 -1.17 9.06
N PHE A 28 -3.78 -1.99 8.38
CA PHE A 28 -4.27 -2.93 7.39
C PHE A 28 -4.30 -4.32 8.03
N SER A 29 -5.35 -5.09 7.77
CA SER A 29 -5.38 -6.51 8.13
C SER A 29 -4.24 -7.28 7.46
N ASP A 30 -3.76 -8.35 8.09
CA ASP A 30 -2.65 -9.17 7.59
C ASP A 30 -2.89 -9.66 6.14
N ASN A 31 -4.12 -10.08 5.85
CA ASN A 31 -4.53 -10.50 4.50
C ASN A 31 -4.38 -9.38 3.45
N ILE A 32 -4.66 -8.12 3.80
CA ILE A 32 -4.42 -6.99 2.89
C ILE A 32 -2.93 -6.74 2.72
N VAL A 33 -2.14 -6.82 3.80
CA VAL A 33 -0.68 -6.66 3.76
C VAL A 33 -0.03 -7.72 2.85
N GLU A 34 -0.42 -8.98 3.00
CA GLU A 34 0.08 -10.08 2.16
C GLU A 34 -0.24 -9.86 0.68
N LYS A 35 -1.46 -9.43 0.35
CA LYS A 35 -1.86 -9.12 -1.03
C LYS A 35 -1.08 -7.96 -1.62
N ILE A 36 -0.90 -6.87 -0.88
CA ILE A 36 -0.08 -5.73 -1.32
C ILE A 36 1.34 -6.20 -1.63
N LYS A 37 1.96 -6.96 -0.73
CA LYS A 37 3.30 -7.52 -0.92
C LYS A 37 3.37 -8.39 -2.18
N GLY A 38 2.39 -9.28 -2.39
CA GLY A 38 2.32 -10.18 -3.55
C GLY A 38 2.12 -9.48 -4.90
N ILE A 39 1.27 -8.45 -4.95
CA ILE A 39 0.97 -7.68 -6.18
C ILE A 39 2.14 -6.74 -6.54
N SER A 40 2.98 -6.38 -5.56
CA SER A 40 4.01 -5.37 -5.75
C SER A 40 5.27 -5.86 -6.47
N PHE A 41 5.42 -7.18 -6.70
CA PHE A 41 6.54 -7.77 -7.46
C PHE A 41 7.94 -7.27 -7.03
N GLY A 42 8.17 -7.06 -5.74
CA GLY A 42 9.46 -6.56 -5.24
C GLY A 42 9.69 -5.04 -5.45
N ASN A 43 8.71 -4.30 -5.95
CA ASN A 43 8.80 -2.86 -6.19
C ASN A 43 8.16 -2.06 -5.04
N ILE A 44 9.00 -1.34 -4.27
CA ILE A 44 8.53 -0.51 -3.16
C ILE A 44 7.58 0.61 -3.59
N GLY A 45 7.74 1.15 -4.80
CA GLY A 45 6.85 2.18 -5.33
C GLY A 45 5.44 1.65 -5.55
N ILE A 46 5.29 0.39 -5.96
CA ILE A 46 3.97 -0.26 -6.06
C ILE A 46 3.38 -0.50 -4.66
N VAL A 47 4.18 -0.91 -3.68
CA VAL A 47 3.72 -1.07 -2.28
C VAL A 47 3.15 0.25 -1.76
N GLN A 48 3.91 1.34 -1.87
CA GLN A 48 3.51 2.66 -1.38
C GLN A 48 2.25 3.17 -2.08
N GLU A 49 2.19 3.00 -3.40
CA GLU A 49 1.04 3.41 -4.19
C GLU A 49 -0.23 2.64 -3.83
N LEU A 50 -0.14 1.30 -3.72
CA LEU A 50 -1.27 0.47 -3.32
C LEU A 50 -1.76 0.82 -1.92
N CYS A 51 -0.85 1.08 -0.96
CA CYS A 51 -1.25 1.53 0.37
C CYS A 51 -2.02 2.85 0.31
N LYS A 52 -1.50 3.84 -0.42
CA LYS A 52 -2.10 5.17 -0.57
C LYS A 52 -3.49 5.08 -1.22
N GLU A 53 -3.61 4.38 -2.35
CA GLU A 53 -4.88 4.22 -3.06
C GLU A 53 -5.90 3.39 -2.25
N THR A 54 -5.44 2.39 -1.48
CA THR A 54 -6.33 1.64 -0.57
C THR A 54 -6.86 2.54 0.55
N CYS A 55 -6.03 3.44 1.11
CA CYS A 55 -6.50 4.45 2.06
C CYS A 55 -7.57 5.36 1.44
N TYR A 56 -7.35 5.87 0.23
CA TYR A 56 -8.34 6.70 -0.45
C TYR A 56 -9.64 5.95 -0.74
N ALA A 57 -9.57 4.70 -1.19
CA ALA A 57 -10.77 3.87 -1.38
C ALA A 57 -11.54 3.64 -0.07
N ALA A 58 -10.84 3.56 1.07
CA ALA A 58 -11.41 3.48 2.41
C ALA A 58 -11.87 4.84 2.99
N GLY A 59 -11.74 5.94 2.24
CA GLY A 59 -12.09 7.30 2.69
C GLY A 59 -11.11 7.90 3.71
N ILE A 60 -9.87 7.41 3.76
CA ILE A 60 -8.81 7.90 4.65
C ILE A 60 -7.87 8.81 3.85
N GLU A 61 -8.06 10.13 3.98
CA GLU A 61 -7.22 11.16 3.36
C GLU A 61 -6.27 11.83 4.35
N ILE A 62 -6.61 11.78 5.64
CA ILE A 62 -5.88 12.43 6.72
C ILE A 62 -5.69 11.46 7.89
N LYS A 63 -4.87 11.86 8.86
CA LYS A 63 -4.72 11.10 10.13
C LYS A 63 -6.07 11.00 10.85
N GLN A 64 -6.37 9.82 11.38
CA GLN A 64 -7.62 9.55 12.09
C GLN A 64 -7.49 9.86 13.59
N ASP A 65 -8.54 10.42 14.19
CA ASP A 65 -8.58 10.68 15.64
C ASP A 65 -8.70 9.38 16.45
N GLU A 66 -9.52 8.45 15.96
CA GLU A 66 -9.66 7.09 16.48
C GLU A 66 -8.99 6.09 15.55
N TYR A 67 -8.42 5.03 16.13
CA TYR A 67 -7.79 3.97 15.35
C TYR A 67 -8.80 3.31 14.41
N LYS A 68 -8.44 3.21 13.12
CA LYS A 68 -9.25 2.52 12.11
C LYS A 68 -8.49 1.34 11.51
N GLU A 69 -9.12 0.18 11.52
CA GLU A 69 -8.64 -0.98 10.78
C GLU A 69 -9.31 -1.05 9.40
N ILE A 70 -8.48 -1.15 8.36
CA ILE A 70 -8.90 -1.47 7.00
C ILE A 70 -8.77 -2.99 6.85
N ASN A 71 -9.91 -3.67 6.76
CA ASN A 71 -9.98 -5.13 6.63
C ASN A 71 -10.85 -5.61 5.46
N GLN A 72 -11.40 -4.66 4.71
CA GLN A 72 -12.23 -4.88 3.53
C GLN A 72 -11.39 -5.01 2.27
N ASP A 73 -11.45 -6.19 1.63
CA ASP A 73 -10.72 -6.49 0.40
C ASP A 73 -11.12 -5.60 -0.78
N GLU A 74 -12.36 -5.10 -0.82
CA GLU A 74 -12.85 -4.26 -1.91
C GLU A 74 -12.03 -2.97 -2.08
N PHE A 75 -11.52 -2.38 -1.00
CA PHE A 75 -10.71 -1.17 -1.11
C PHE A 75 -9.38 -1.43 -1.83
N LEU A 76 -8.74 -2.56 -1.55
CA LEU A 76 -7.53 -2.96 -2.27
C LEU A 76 -7.84 -3.32 -3.73
N LYS A 77 -8.97 -3.98 -4.00
CA LYS A 77 -9.39 -4.29 -5.39
C LYS A 77 -9.55 -3.02 -6.21
N LEU A 78 -10.26 -2.03 -5.67
CA LEU A 78 -10.42 -0.72 -6.31
C LEU A 78 -9.06 -0.04 -6.57
N ALA A 79 -8.15 -0.08 -5.60
CA ALA A 79 -6.80 0.47 -5.74
C ALA A 79 -6.01 -0.19 -6.90
N VAL A 80 -6.10 -1.51 -7.04
CA VAL A 80 -5.45 -2.26 -8.13
C VAL A 80 -6.05 -1.91 -9.48
N GLU A 81 -7.38 -1.81 -9.58
CA GLU A 81 -8.08 -1.42 -10.82
C GLU A 81 -7.73 0.01 -11.26
N LEU A 82 -7.67 0.95 -10.32
CA LEU A 82 -7.21 2.32 -10.57
C LEU A 82 -5.77 2.34 -11.08
N LYS A 83 -4.88 1.53 -10.50
CA LYS A 83 -3.49 1.45 -10.97
C LYS A 83 -3.37 0.85 -12.36
N ALA A 84 -4.16 -0.20 -12.66
CA ALA A 84 -4.16 -0.87 -13.96
C ALA A 84 -4.70 0.04 -15.07
N SER A 85 -5.77 0.80 -14.82
CA SER A 85 -6.35 1.73 -15.79
C SER A 85 -5.43 2.91 -16.15
N GLN A 86 -4.53 3.29 -15.24
CA GLN A 86 -3.52 4.33 -15.45
C GLN A 86 -2.30 3.85 -16.25
N CYS A 87 -2.23 2.56 -16.58
CA CYS A 87 -1.21 2.00 -17.46
C CYS A 87 -1.81 1.86 -18.87
N PRO A 88 -1.75 2.89 -19.74
CA PRO A 88 -2.11 2.69 -21.14
C PRO A 88 -1.15 1.64 -21.71
N LEU A 89 -1.73 0.59 -22.32
CA LEU A 89 -1.01 -0.41 -23.09
C LEU A 89 0.04 0.30 -23.96
N ARG A 90 1.30 0.01 -23.70
CA ARG A 90 2.44 0.43 -24.52
C ARG A 90 2.88 -0.72 -25.39
#